data_AF-A0A9E7SWR5-F1
#
_entry.id   AF-A0A9E7SWR5-F1
#
_cell.length_a   1.000
_cell.length_b   1.000
_cell.length_c   1.000
_cell.angle_alpha   90.00
_cell.angle_beta   90.00
_cell.angle_gamma   90.00
#
_symmetry.space_group_name_H-M   'P 1'
#
loop_
_entity.id
_entity.type
_entity.pdbx_description
1 polymer ?
#
loop_
_entity_poly.entity_id
_entity_poly.type
_entity_poly.pdbx_seq_one_letter_code
_entity_poly.pdbx_strand_id
1 'polypeptide(L)'
;MARVNLEVQKETKEEWEKAAKNDPNAGGNLSGFVRSAVMAKINNNSESHGKEDIHKEITELKDMVADLTQSLQTTNARLSELETDIRSDPEIEKLANELFSRLPTEREFEEWHGGKGEKLKLDQQPEEKRTIVKAERGGELDAFTEILDCSPLEIQDAINYLMKSTPLIQEAEISGETRVYREK
;
A
#
# COMPACT_ATOMS: atom_id res chain seq x y z
N MET A 1 4.70 56.18 42.34
CA MET A 1 4.07 54.86 42.51
C MET A 1 2.56 55.04 42.46
N ALA A 2 1.87 54.40 41.51
CA ALA A 2 0.41 54.44 41.46
C ALA A 2 -0.16 53.42 42.45
N ARG A 3 -1.20 53.82 43.19
CA ARG A 3 -2.00 52.90 44.02
C ARG A 3 -3.26 52.57 43.24
N VAL A 4 -3.54 51.29 43.06
CA VAL A 4 -4.75 50.78 42.41
C VAL A 4 -5.54 50.01 43.46
N ASN A 5 -6.78 50.42 43.68
CA ASN A 5 -7.71 49.71 44.55
C ASN A 5 -8.58 48.81 43.68
N LEU A 6 -8.64 47.53 44.03
CA LEU A 6 -9.41 46.52 43.32
C LEU A 6 -10.46 45.98 44.29
N GLU A 7 -11.72 45.99 43.86
CA GLU A 7 -12.81 45.31 44.55
C GLU A 7 -13.02 43.95 43.89
N VAL A 8 -13.00 42.89 44.69
CA VAL A 8 -13.15 41.50 44.24
C VAL A 8 -14.11 40.77 45.17
N GLN A 9 -14.79 39.76 44.64
CA GLN A 9 -15.64 38.89 45.43
C GLN A 9 -14.81 38.13 46.48
N LYS A 10 -15.45 37.77 47.60
CA LYS A 10 -14.76 37.19 48.75
C LYS A 10 -14.13 35.83 48.41
N GLU A 11 -14.84 35.03 47.64
CA GLU A 11 -14.42 33.71 47.16
C GLU A 11 -13.17 33.84 46.29
N THR A 12 -13.18 34.79 45.34
CA THR A 12 -12.04 35.07 44.47
C THR A 12 -10.82 35.56 45.25
N LYS A 13 -11.03 36.38 46.29
CA LYS A 13 -9.94 36.84 47.16
C LYS A 13 -9.29 35.67 47.89
N GLU A 14 -10.07 34.75 48.44
CA GLU A 14 -9.57 33.57 49.14
C GLU A 14 -8.79 32.63 48.21
N GLU A 15 -9.27 32.44 46.98
CA GLU A 15 -8.56 31.68 45.95
C GLU A 15 -7.22 32.32 45.59
N TRP A 16 -7.20 33.63 45.38
CA TRP A 16 -5.98 34.34 45.01
C TRP A 16 -4.99 34.40 46.17
N GLU A 17 -5.44 34.48 47.42
CA GLU A 17 -4.56 34.40 48.59
C GLU A 17 -3.92 33.02 48.73
N LYS A 18 -4.66 31.93 48.43
CA LYS A 18 -4.10 30.58 48.36
C LYS A 18 -3.09 30.45 47.23
N ALA A 19 -3.42 30.96 46.04
CA ALA A 19 -2.53 30.95 44.88
C ALA A 19 -1.25 31.77 45.14
N ALA A 20 -1.35 32.94 45.78
CA ALA A 20 -0.23 33.81 46.11
C ALA A 20 0.77 33.18 47.09
N LYS A 21 0.32 32.25 47.96
CA LYS A 21 1.20 31.49 48.86
C LYS A 21 1.99 30.40 48.14
N ASN A 22 1.44 29.88 47.05
CA ASN A 22 2.03 28.79 46.28
C ASN A 22 2.88 29.29 45.10
N ASP A 23 2.71 30.54 44.68
CA ASP A 23 3.47 31.14 43.58
C ASP A 23 4.83 31.70 44.07
N PRO A 24 5.97 31.15 43.58
CA PRO A 24 7.30 31.63 43.93
C PRO A 24 7.55 33.10 43.57
N ASN A 25 6.87 33.61 42.52
CA ASN A 25 7.06 34.97 42.01
C ASN A 25 6.19 36.00 42.72
N ALA A 26 5.18 35.56 43.47
CA ALA A 26 4.28 36.43 44.21
C ALA A 26 4.86 36.94 45.54
N GLY A 27 5.99 36.37 46.00
CA GLY A 27 6.60 36.72 47.28
C GLY A 27 5.65 36.51 48.48
N GLY A 28 4.72 35.55 48.34
CA GLY A 28 3.75 35.20 49.38
C GLY A 28 2.63 36.21 49.62
N ASN A 29 2.44 37.22 48.77
CA ASN A 29 1.41 38.24 48.95
C ASN A 29 0.58 38.51 47.68
N LEU A 30 -0.68 38.92 47.90
CA LEU A 30 -1.67 39.12 46.85
C LEU A 30 -1.26 40.18 45.82
N SER A 31 -0.57 41.24 46.27
CA SER A 31 -0.11 42.31 45.38
C SER A 31 0.99 41.85 44.43
N GLY A 32 1.89 40.99 44.90
CA GLY A 32 2.92 40.35 44.06
C GLY A 32 2.28 39.41 43.05
N PHE A 33 1.32 38.59 43.48
CA PHE A 33 0.58 37.68 42.61
C PHE A 33 -0.14 38.41 41.47
N VAL A 34 -0.93 39.45 41.78
CA VAL A 34 -1.66 40.22 40.76
C VAL A 34 -0.71 40.90 39.78
N ARG A 35 0.43 41.46 40.25
CA ARG A 35 1.42 42.05 39.35
C ARG A 35 2.09 41.01 38.45
N SER A 36 2.45 39.85 38.99
CA SER A 36 3.03 38.74 38.23
C SER A 36 2.08 38.28 37.13
N ALA A 37 0.80 38.06 37.47
CA ALA A 37 -0.21 37.64 36.51
C ALA A 37 -0.48 38.70 35.42
N VAL A 38 -0.55 39.98 35.79
CA VAL A 38 -0.72 41.09 34.83
C VAL A 38 0.50 41.20 33.92
N MET A 39 1.72 41.12 34.46
CA MET A 39 2.95 41.15 33.67
C MET A 39 3.06 39.96 32.72
N ALA A 40 2.72 38.75 33.19
CA ALA A 40 2.65 37.56 32.35
C ALA A 40 1.62 37.70 31.23
N LYS A 41 0.47 38.34 31.49
CA LYS A 41 -0.54 38.59 30.46
C LYS A 41 -0.12 39.65 29.46
N ILE A 42 0.57 40.70 29.90
CA ILE A 42 1.10 41.76 29.02
C ILE A 42 2.24 41.21 28.14
N ASN A 43 3.14 40.41 28.71
CA ASN A 43 4.23 39.77 27.97
C ASN A 43 3.71 38.72 26.98
N ASN A 44 2.77 37.85 27.38
CA ASN A 44 2.14 36.89 26.46
C ASN A 44 1.36 37.57 25.31
N ASN A 45 0.87 38.79 25.52
CA ASN A 45 0.21 39.56 24.45
C ASN A 45 1.21 40.30 23.55
N SER A 46 2.50 40.34 23.94
CA SER A 46 3.60 40.95 23.20
C SER A 46 4.44 39.91 22.42
N GLU A 47 4.34 38.63 22.76
CA GLU A 47 5.05 37.55 22.07
C GLU A 47 4.27 37.05 20.83
N SER A 48 4.42 37.80 19.74
CA SER A 48 4.10 37.39 18.36
C SER A 48 5.09 36.37 17.79
N HIS A 49 5.93 35.72 18.60
CA HIS A 49 7.02 34.86 18.13
C HIS A 49 6.62 33.39 17.88
N GLY A 50 5.42 32.94 18.29
CA GLY A 50 4.99 31.55 18.07
C GLY A 50 4.38 31.25 16.69
N LYS A 51 4.02 32.25 15.87
CA LYS A 51 3.37 32.02 14.57
C LYS A 51 4.36 31.85 13.42
N GLU A 52 5.53 32.50 13.45
CA GLU A 52 6.52 32.40 12.38
C GLU A 52 7.22 31.03 12.35
N ASP A 53 7.52 30.45 13.51
CA ASP A 53 8.15 29.12 13.57
C ASP A 53 7.18 28.02 13.13
N ILE A 54 5.91 28.08 13.52
CA ILE A 54 4.87 27.16 13.02
C ILE A 54 4.70 27.29 11.50
N HIS A 55 4.76 28.50 10.95
CA HIS A 55 4.68 28.70 9.50
C HIS A 55 5.91 28.15 8.76
N LYS A 56 7.10 28.24 9.34
CA LYS A 56 8.32 27.61 8.77
C LYS A 56 8.22 26.09 8.80
N GLU A 57 7.86 25.49 9.93
CA GLU A 57 7.69 24.04 10.04
C GLU A 57 6.63 23.50 9.08
N ILE A 58 5.51 24.20 8.91
CA ILE A 58 4.46 23.83 7.93
C ILE A 58 4.98 23.95 6.50
N THR A 59 5.82 24.93 6.20
CA THR A 59 6.38 25.12 4.86
C THR A 59 7.40 24.01 4.55
N GLU A 60 8.27 23.68 5.49
CA GLU A 60 9.21 22.56 5.37
C GLU A 60 8.50 21.21 5.24
N LEU A 61 7.41 20.99 5.98
CA LEU A 61 6.54 19.82 5.82
C LEU A 61 5.90 19.75 4.44
N LYS A 62 5.44 20.88 3.91
CA LYS A 62 4.85 20.95 2.57
C LYS A 62 5.89 20.64 1.50
N ASP A 63 7.10 21.16 1.63
CA ASP A 63 8.19 20.91 0.70
C ASP A 63 8.62 19.42 0.74
N MET A 64 8.72 18.82 1.93
CA MET A 64 8.96 17.38 2.07
C MET A 64 7.86 16.52 1.44
N VAL A 65 6.59 16.91 1.59
CA VAL A 65 5.47 16.20 0.95
C VAL A 65 5.51 16.34 -0.57
N ALA A 66 5.92 17.51 -1.09
CA ALA A 66 6.10 17.72 -2.53
C ALA A 66 7.23 16.82 -3.08
N ASP A 67 8.37 16.75 -2.39
CA ASP A 67 9.49 15.89 -2.75
C ASP A 67 9.12 14.40 -2.70
N LEU A 68 8.39 13.98 -1.66
CA LEU A 68 7.86 12.61 -1.57
C LEU A 68 6.92 12.29 -2.72
N THR A 69 6.03 13.22 -3.08
CA THR A 69 5.10 13.04 -4.20
C THR A 69 5.85 12.91 -5.52
N GLN A 70 6.87 13.74 -5.75
CA GLN A 70 7.69 13.69 -6.95
C GLN A 70 8.54 12.41 -7.02
N SER A 71 9.07 11.95 -5.89
CA SER A 71 9.77 10.67 -5.79
C SER A 71 8.83 9.51 -6.11
N LEU A 72 7.62 9.49 -5.54
CA LEU A 72 6.60 8.49 -5.84
C LEU A 72 6.19 8.48 -7.33
N GLN A 73 6.03 9.66 -7.93
CA GLN A 73 5.77 9.77 -9.36
C GLN A 73 6.92 9.20 -10.20
N THR A 74 8.16 9.48 -9.81
CA THR A 74 9.36 8.97 -10.50
C THR A 74 9.49 7.46 -10.36
N THR A 75 9.24 6.91 -9.17
CA THR A 75 9.23 5.45 -8.96
C THR A 75 8.12 4.79 -9.75
N ASN A 76 6.94 5.39 -9.83
CA ASN A 76 5.82 4.83 -10.58
C ASN A 76 6.08 4.86 -12.09
N ALA A 77 6.70 5.93 -12.59
CA ALA A 77 7.13 6.04 -14.00
C ALA A 77 8.19 4.97 -14.33
N ARG A 78 9.20 4.80 -13.49
CA ARG A 78 10.22 3.75 -13.64
C ARG A 78 9.64 2.35 -13.58
N LEU A 79 8.67 2.12 -12.70
CA LEU A 79 8.00 0.83 -12.59
C LEU A 79 7.15 0.55 -13.83
N SER A 80 6.48 1.56 -14.37
CA SER A 80 5.74 1.47 -15.64
C SER A 80 6.66 1.20 -16.83
N GLU A 81 7.83 1.84 -16.88
CA GLU A 81 8.85 1.63 -17.91
C GLU A 81 9.41 0.21 -17.82
N LEU A 82 9.76 -0.24 -16.62
CA LEU A 82 10.29 -1.59 -16.38
C LEU A 82 9.23 -2.68 -16.67
N GLU A 83 7.96 -2.44 -16.32
CA GLU A 83 6.85 -3.28 -16.77
C GLU A 83 6.71 -3.31 -18.29
N THR A 84 6.97 -2.19 -18.98
CA THR A 84 6.87 -2.11 -20.45
C THR A 84 8.03 -2.82 -21.13
N ASP A 85 9.23 -2.70 -20.58
CA ASP A 85 10.44 -3.38 -21.06
C ASP A 85 10.33 -4.89 -20.87
N ILE A 86 9.88 -5.36 -19.70
CA ILE A 86 9.59 -6.79 -19.47
C ILE A 86 8.50 -7.25 -20.45
N ARG A 87 7.42 -6.48 -20.64
CA ARG A 87 6.32 -6.85 -21.56
C ARG A 87 6.71 -6.88 -23.03
N SER A 88 7.78 -6.19 -23.42
CA SER A 88 8.27 -6.13 -24.81
C SER A 88 9.40 -7.12 -25.05
N ASP A 89 9.66 -8.02 -24.09
CA ASP A 89 10.70 -9.02 -24.21
C ASP A 89 10.30 -10.07 -25.27
N PRO A 90 11.06 -10.20 -26.37
CA PRO A 90 10.80 -11.19 -27.41
C PRO A 90 10.90 -12.64 -26.89
N GLU A 91 11.51 -12.87 -25.73
CA GLU A 91 11.51 -14.19 -25.09
C GLU A 91 10.15 -14.53 -24.48
N ILE A 92 9.47 -13.56 -23.87
CA ILE A 92 8.11 -13.74 -23.34
C ILE A 92 7.12 -13.96 -24.46
N GLU A 93 7.25 -13.26 -25.59
CA GLU A 93 6.38 -13.49 -26.76
C GLU A 93 6.55 -14.91 -27.34
N LYS A 94 7.79 -15.42 -27.41
CA LYS A 94 8.03 -16.82 -27.83
C LYS A 94 7.44 -17.81 -26.84
N LEU A 95 7.68 -17.60 -25.55
CA LEU A 95 7.14 -18.45 -24.49
C LEU A 95 5.61 -18.44 -24.50
N ALA A 96 5.00 -17.27 -24.69
CA ALA A 96 3.56 -17.11 -24.85
C ALA A 96 3.02 -17.90 -26.06
N ASN A 97 3.69 -17.84 -27.22
CA ASN A 97 3.27 -18.61 -28.39
C ASN A 97 3.40 -20.14 -28.17
N GLU A 98 4.48 -20.59 -27.53
CA GLU A 98 4.66 -21.99 -27.16
C GLU A 98 3.59 -22.45 -26.16
N LEU A 99 3.32 -21.65 -25.13
CA LEU A 99 2.30 -21.91 -24.13
C LEU A 99 0.90 -21.94 -24.77
N PHE A 100 0.58 -20.99 -25.66
CA PHE A 100 -0.68 -20.95 -26.39
C PHE A 100 -0.94 -22.22 -27.19
N SER A 101 0.10 -22.80 -27.80
CA SER A 101 -0.04 -24.04 -28.56
C SER A 101 -0.44 -25.24 -27.68
N ARG A 102 -0.02 -25.22 -26.42
CA ARG A 102 -0.21 -26.29 -25.42
C ARG A 102 -1.40 -26.08 -24.49
N LEU A 103 -1.96 -24.87 -24.42
CA LEU A 103 -3.12 -24.61 -23.57
C LEU A 103 -4.32 -25.51 -23.97
N PRO A 104 -5.06 -26.07 -23.00
CA PRO A 104 -6.26 -26.85 -23.28
C PRO A 104 -7.31 -25.99 -23.99
N THR A 105 -8.12 -26.60 -24.83
CA THR A 105 -9.37 -25.98 -25.29
C THR A 105 -10.46 -26.07 -24.21
N GLU A 106 -11.46 -25.20 -24.26
CA GLU A 106 -12.60 -25.20 -23.34
C GLU A 106 -13.23 -26.59 -23.17
N ARG A 107 -13.38 -27.35 -24.27
CA ARG A 107 -13.92 -28.71 -24.20
C ARG A 107 -13.02 -29.69 -23.45
N GLU A 108 -11.71 -29.64 -23.69
CA GLU A 108 -10.74 -30.51 -23.01
C GLU A 108 -10.65 -30.16 -21.52
N PHE A 109 -10.73 -28.86 -21.21
CA PHE A 109 -10.78 -28.34 -19.85
C PHE A 109 -12.05 -28.80 -19.12
N GLU A 110 -13.22 -28.67 -19.75
CA GLU A 110 -14.50 -29.15 -19.20
C GLU A 110 -14.53 -30.67 -19.04
N GLU A 111 -13.95 -31.44 -19.96
CA GLU A 111 -13.88 -32.90 -19.83
C GLU A 111 -12.99 -33.34 -18.67
N TRP A 112 -11.87 -32.64 -18.46
CA TRP A 112 -10.96 -32.86 -17.34
C TRP A 112 -11.63 -32.56 -15.98
N HIS A 113 -12.40 -31.48 -15.91
CA HIS A 113 -13.04 -31.02 -14.67
C HIS A 113 -14.43 -31.61 -14.43
N GLY A 114 -15.15 -31.99 -15.48
CA GLY A 114 -16.51 -32.54 -15.45
C GLY A 114 -16.61 -34.01 -15.06
N GLY A 115 -15.51 -34.65 -14.65
CA GLY A 115 -15.52 -35.96 -14.02
C GLY A 115 -15.75 -37.16 -14.95
N LYS A 116 -15.56 -37.00 -16.27
CA LYS A 116 -15.59 -38.12 -17.23
C LYS A 116 -14.29 -38.94 -17.16
N GLY A 117 -14.04 -39.61 -16.04
CA GLY A 117 -13.24 -40.84 -15.95
C GLY A 117 -11.74 -40.84 -16.30
N GLU A 118 -11.13 -39.74 -16.78
CA GLU A 118 -9.72 -39.75 -17.21
C GLU A 118 -8.70 -39.49 -16.08
N LYS A 119 -9.07 -38.76 -15.03
CA LYS A 119 -8.18 -38.53 -13.86
C LYS A 119 -7.70 -39.84 -13.21
N LEU A 120 -8.55 -40.88 -13.17
CA LEU A 120 -8.21 -42.19 -12.60
C LEU A 120 -7.17 -42.99 -13.41
N LYS A 121 -6.98 -42.70 -14.71
CA LYS A 121 -5.99 -43.39 -15.55
C LYS A 121 -4.61 -42.71 -15.54
N LEU A 122 -4.53 -41.49 -14.99
CA LEU A 122 -3.31 -40.71 -14.94
C LEU A 122 -2.32 -41.26 -13.91
N ASP A 123 -2.82 -41.68 -12.75
CA ASP A 123 -2.03 -42.26 -11.65
C ASP A 123 -1.35 -43.60 -12.00
N GLN A 124 -1.58 -44.13 -13.20
CA GLN A 124 -0.91 -45.34 -13.71
C GLN A 124 0.16 -45.02 -14.76
N GLN A 125 0.29 -43.76 -15.17
CA GLN A 125 1.32 -43.32 -16.12
C GLN A 125 2.61 -42.89 -15.38
N PRO A 126 3.77 -42.94 -16.07
CA PRO A 126 5.01 -42.35 -15.55
C PRO A 126 4.84 -40.84 -15.31
N GLU A 127 5.51 -40.31 -14.29
CA GLU A 127 5.36 -38.93 -13.78
C GLU A 127 5.47 -37.88 -14.91
N GLU A 128 6.43 -37.99 -15.82
CA GLU A 128 6.59 -37.08 -16.96
C GLU A 128 5.33 -36.94 -17.81
N LYS A 129 4.62 -38.05 -18.05
CA LYS A 129 3.37 -38.03 -18.81
C LYS A 129 2.21 -37.45 -18.00
N ARG A 130 2.25 -37.55 -16.67
CA ARG A 130 1.25 -36.94 -15.80
C ARG A 130 1.36 -35.43 -15.84
N THR A 131 2.57 -34.89 -15.71
CA THR A 131 2.81 -33.44 -15.80
C THR A 131 2.35 -32.90 -17.15
N ILE A 132 2.71 -33.54 -18.25
CA ILE A 132 2.28 -33.12 -19.60
C ILE A 132 0.75 -33.06 -19.72
N VAL A 133 0.05 -34.11 -19.28
CA VAL A 133 -1.41 -34.14 -19.36
C VAL A 133 -2.07 -33.13 -18.41
N LYS A 134 -1.51 -32.90 -17.23
CA LYS A 134 -2.00 -31.86 -16.29
C LYS A 134 -1.89 -30.46 -16.87
N ALA A 135 -0.81 -30.14 -17.57
CA ALA A 135 -0.68 -28.86 -18.26
C ALA A 135 -1.61 -28.78 -19.47
N GLU A 136 -1.51 -29.75 -20.39
CA GLU A 136 -2.19 -29.68 -21.70
C GLU A 136 -3.70 -29.91 -21.63
N ARG A 137 -4.21 -30.55 -20.57
CA ARG A 137 -5.66 -30.78 -20.36
C ARG A 137 -6.22 -30.08 -19.15
N GLY A 138 -5.43 -29.96 -18.08
CA GLY A 138 -5.86 -29.36 -16.82
C GLY A 138 -5.59 -27.86 -16.70
N GLY A 139 -4.75 -27.28 -17.58
CA GLY A 139 -4.44 -25.86 -17.56
C GLY A 139 -3.64 -25.41 -16.33
N GLU A 140 -2.95 -26.34 -15.66
CA GLU A 140 -2.21 -26.08 -14.41
C GLU A 140 -0.91 -25.32 -14.69
N LEU A 141 -0.76 -24.13 -14.09
CA LEU A 141 0.42 -23.27 -14.22
C LEU A 141 1.72 -23.98 -13.82
N ASP A 142 1.69 -24.66 -12.68
CA ASP A 142 2.85 -25.39 -12.16
C ASP A 142 3.30 -26.48 -13.13
N ALA A 143 2.36 -27.14 -13.81
CA ALA A 143 2.69 -28.16 -14.79
C ALA A 143 3.36 -27.56 -16.04
N PHE A 144 3.02 -26.32 -16.42
CA PHE A 144 3.72 -25.62 -17.52
C PHE A 144 5.15 -25.23 -17.15
N THR A 145 5.42 -24.89 -15.88
CA THR A 145 6.78 -24.57 -15.43
C THR A 145 7.71 -25.78 -15.57
N GLU A 146 7.23 -26.98 -15.21
CA GLU A 146 7.96 -28.23 -15.36
C GLU A 146 8.20 -28.64 -16.82
N ILE A 147 7.23 -28.40 -17.72
CA ILE A 147 7.33 -28.82 -19.14
C ILE A 147 8.21 -27.87 -19.96
N LEU A 148 8.11 -26.58 -19.69
CA LEU A 148 8.81 -25.53 -20.44
C LEU A 148 10.15 -25.17 -19.80
N ASP A 149 10.49 -25.77 -18.65
CA ASP A 149 11.73 -25.51 -17.88
C ASP A 149 11.94 -24.01 -17.63
N CYS A 150 10.85 -23.34 -17.21
CA CYS A 150 10.79 -21.90 -16.99
C CYS A 150 10.29 -21.59 -15.58
N SER A 151 10.59 -20.40 -15.08
CA SER A 151 10.12 -19.97 -13.77
C SER A 151 8.60 -19.71 -13.77
N PRO A 152 7.93 -19.87 -12.61
CA PRO A 152 6.50 -19.54 -12.48
C PRO A 152 6.13 -18.12 -12.88
N LEU A 153 7.05 -17.16 -12.65
CA LEU A 153 6.86 -15.76 -13.02
C LEU A 153 6.83 -15.57 -14.54
N GLU A 154 7.73 -16.22 -15.28
CA GLU A 154 7.77 -16.14 -16.75
C GLU A 154 6.52 -16.76 -17.39
N ILE A 155 6.02 -17.88 -16.84
CA ILE A 155 4.77 -18.50 -17.28
C ILE A 155 3.58 -17.57 -17.04
N GLN A 156 3.52 -16.93 -15.86
CA GLN A 156 2.46 -15.97 -15.55
C GLN A 156 2.52 -14.75 -16.47
N ASP A 157 3.72 -14.22 -16.75
CA ASP A 157 3.90 -13.09 -17.67
C ASP A 157 3.52 -13.45 -19.11
N ALA A 158 3.86 -14.66 -19.56
CA ALA A 158 3.44 -15.18 -20.85
C ALA A 158 1.91 -15.32 -20.96
N ILE A 159 1.24 -15.77 -19.89
CA ILE A 159 -0.23 -15.87 -19.84
C ILE A 159 -0.88 -14.49 -19.82
N ASN A 160 -0.36 -13.57 -19.00
CA ASN A 160 -0.79 -12.18 -18.97
C ASN A 160 -0.64 -11.51 -20.34
N TYR A 161 0.45 -11.82 -21.07
CA TYR A 161 0.65 -11.40 -22.45
C TYR A 161 -0.45 -11.98 -23.35
N LEU A 162 -0.69 -13.30 -23.29
CA LEU A 162 -1.69 -13.97 -24.11
C LEU A 162 -3.12 -13.46 -23.87
N MET A 163 -3.52 -13.21 -22.62
CA MET A 163 -4.84 -12.67 -22.30
C MET A 163 -5.06 -11.27 -22.88
N LYS A 164 -4.00 -10.47 -22.96
CA LYS A 164 -4.04 -9.13 -23.56
C LYS A 164 -4.01 -9.17 -25.09
N SER A 165 -3.20 -10.06 -25.66
CA SER A 165 -3.03 -10.17 -27.12
C SER A 165 -4.16 -10.95 -27.78
N THR A 166 -4.76 -11.91 -27.06
CA THR A 166 -5.70 -12.88 -27.58
C THR A 166 -6.91 -12.97 -26.63
N PRO A 167 -8.08 -12.43 -27.01
CA PRO A 167 -9.28 -12.44 -26.15
C PRO A 167 -9.90 -13.84 -25.96
N LEU A 168 -9.25 -14.89 -26.47
CA LEU A 168 -9.69 -16.28 -26.40
C LEU A 168 -9.09 -17.02 -25.19
N ILE A 169 -8.22 -16.38 -24.41
CA ILE A 169 -7.65 -17.00 -23.20
C ILE A 169 -8.49 -16.63 -22.00
N GLN A 170 -8.97 -17.64 -21.30
CA GLN A 170 -9.78 -17.51 -20.09
C GLN A 170 -9.05 -18.12 -18.90
N GLU A 171 -9.21 -17.48 -17.75
CA GLU A 171 -8.76 -18.00 -16.46
C GLU A 171 -9.96 -18.54 -15.68
N ALA A 172 -9.77 -19.67 -15.02
CA ALA A 172 -10.74 -20.25 -14.09
C ALA A 172 -10.04 -20.65 -12.81
N GLU A 173 -10.61 -20.24 -11.68
CA GLU A 173 -10.16 -20.69 -10.37
C GLU A 173 -10.88 -21.99 -10.02
N ILE A 174 -10.14 -23.09 -9.91
CA ILE A 174 -10.68 -24.40 -9.56
C ILE A 174 -9.89 -24.96 -8.38
N SER A 175 -10.59 -25.24 -7.28
CA SER A 175 -9.97 -25.78 -6.06
C SER A 175 -8.87 -24.91 -5.45
N GLY A 176 -8.90 -23.59 -5.69
CA GLY A 176 -7.91 -22.63 -5.18
C GLY A 176 -6.65 -22.49 -6.06
N GLU A 177 -6.64 -23.11 -7.24
CA GLU A 177 -5.58 -22.99 -8.24
C GLU A 177 -6.09 -22.22 -9.46
N THR A 178 -5.31 -21.25 -9.93
CA THR A 178 -5.58 -20.55 -11.20
C THR A 178 -5.23 -21.49 -12.35
N ARG A 179 -6.21 -21.71 -13.24
CA ARG A 179 -6.04 -22.55 -14.43
C ARG A 179 -6.44 -21.77 -15.68
N VAL A 180 -5.79 -22.09 -16.79
CA VAL A 180 -5.94 -21.32 -18.03
C VAL A 180 -6.35 -22.22 -19.19
N TYR A 181 -7.28 -21.76 -20.02
CA TYR A 181 -7.75 -22.48 -21.20
C TYR A 181 -8.07 -21.54 -22.37
N ARG A 182 -8.21 -22.13 -23.56
CA ARG A 182 -8.59 -21.47 -24.81
C ARG A 182 -10.09 -21.63 -25.05
N GLU A 183 -10.83 -20.53 -24.99
CA GLU A 183 -12.20 -20.40 -25.47
C GLU A 183 -12.21 -20.46 -27.00
N LYS A 184 -13.16 -21.19 -27.61
CA LYS A 184 -13.18 -21.45 -29.06
C LYS A 184 -14.49 -21.05 -29.72
#